data_AF-A0A3P7MET9-F1
#
_entry.id   AF-A0A3P7MET9-F1
#
_cell.length_a   1.000
_cell.length_b   1.000
_cell.length_c   1.000
_cell.angle_alpha   90.00
_cell.angle_beta   90.00
_cell.angle_gamma   90.00
#
_symmetry.space_group_name_H-M   'P 1'
#
loop_
_entity.id
_entity.type
_entity.pdbx_description
1 polymer ?
#
loop_
_entity_poly.entity_id
_entity_poly.type
_entity_poly.pdbx_seq_one_letter_code
_entity_poly.pdbx_strand_id
1 'polypeptide(L)'
;MTKSSVLSPGVRKNDPGIVSACLSLSIHFSPAFSKMRKLDSSSRLARLRDELRKRNLDAYFLPMEDSHCSEYLTATDKRIAFISGFTGSASTAVITTD
;
A
#
# COMPACT_ATOMS: atom_id res chain seq x y z
N MET A 1 33.13 -21.12 33.41
CA MET A 1 34.20 -22.02 32.91
C MET A 1 34.02 -22.04 31.40
N THR A 2 34.86 -21.48 30.54
CA THR A 2 36.33 -21.39 30.53
C THR A 2 36.79 -20.23 29.63
N LYS A 3 37.99 -19.73 29.96
CA LYS A 3 38.83 -18.65 29.37
C LYS A 3 38.92 -18.72 27.83
N SER A 4 39.21 -17.66 27.06
CA SER A 4 40.51 -16.95 26.97
C SER A 4 40.40 -15.97 25.78
N SER A 5 40.46 -14.64 25.94
CA SER A 5 41.67 -13.79 25.93
C SER A 5 42.72 -14.13 24.85
N VAL A 6 42.63 -13.49 23.67
CA VAL A 6 43.83 -13.11 22.91
C VAL A 6 43.70 -11.64 22.52
N LEU A 7 44.39 -10.82 23.30
CA LEU A 7 44.69 -9.42 23.02
C LEU A 7 45.95 -9.39 22.13
N SER A 8 45.97 -8.56 21.08
CA SER A 8 47.15 -7.82 20.58
C SER A 8 46.74 -6.99 19.34
N PRO A 9 47.52 -5.97 18.94
CA PRO A 9 47.53 -4.65 19.57
C PRO A 9 47.34 -3.55 18.49
N GLY A 10 47.16 -2.30 18.90
CA GLY A 10 47.44 -1.18 17.99
C GLY A 10 46.41 -0.07 17.94
N VAL A 11 46.00 0.43 19.11
CA VAL A 11 45.59 1.84 19.18
C VAL A 11 46.85 2.69 19.05
N ARG A 12 46.94 3.48 17.96
CA ARG A 12 47.70 4.73 17.84
C ARG A 12 47.42 5.32 16.43
N LYS A 13 47.00 6.56 16.22
CA LYS A 13 47.21 7.83 16.94
C LYS A 13 46.09 8.83 16.61
N ASN A 14 45.69 9.59 17.64
CA ASN A 14 45.32 11.02 17.63
C ASN A 14 43.91 11.43 17.17
N ASP A 15 43.09 11.71 18.18
CA ASP A 15 41.80 12.43 18.19
C ASP A 15 41.96 13.91 17.73
N PRO A 16 40.88 14.57 17.24
CA PRO A 16 39.95 15.20 18.18
C PRO A 16 38.48 15.24 17.71
N GLY A 17 37.55 15.21 18.66
CA GLY A 17 36.23 15.84 18.46
C GLY A 17 35.04 14.90 18.48
N ILE A 18 34.38 14.90 19.63
CA ILE A 18 32.95 14.66 19.77
C ILE A 18 32.19 15.53 18.76
N VAL A 19 31.75 14.94 17.65
CA VAL A 19 30.58 15.37 16.87
C VAL A 19 29.89 14.10 16.39
N SER A 20 28.92 13.61 17.18
CA SER A 20 27.51 13.87 16.91
C SER A 20 27.04 13.23 15.61
N ALA A 21 26.54 12.00 15.77
CA ALA A 21 25.28 11.48 15.24
C ALA A 21 24.99 11.53 13.73
N CYS A 22 24.47 10.39 13.29
CA CYS A 22 23.66 10.14 12.10
C CYS A 22 24.41 9.59 10.88
N LEU A 23 23.80 8.53 10.32
CA LEU A 23 23.93 8.02 8.95
C LEU A 23 24.96 6.91 8.69
N SER A 24 24.52 5.66 8.86
CA SER A 24 24.54 4.65 7.77
C SER A 24 23.92 3.33 8.26
N LEU A 25 22.58 3.29 8.32
CA LEU A 25 21.88 2.00 8.31
C LEU A 25 21.80 1.57 6.84
N SER A 26 22.67 0.65 6.42
CA SER A 26 22.61 0.04 5.10
C SER A 26 21.35 -0.83 5.01
N ILE A 27 20.23 -0.22 4.61
CA ILE A 27 18.98 -0.92 4.31
C ILE A 27 19.26 -1.85 3.13
N HIS A 28 19.33 -3.16 3.39
CA HIS A 28 19.29 -4.18 2.34
C HIS A 28 17.91 -4.14 1.71
N PHE A 29 17.76 -3.35 0.64
CA PHE A 29 16.52 -3.27 -0.13
C PHE A 29 16.39 -4.54 -0.98
N SER A 30 15.79 -5.59 -0.41
CA SER A 30 15.40 -6.79 -1.15
C SER A 30 14.30 -6.42 -2.15
N PRO A 31 14.51 -6.54 -3.47
CA PRO A 31 13.50 -6.25 -4.46
C PRO A 31 12.60 -7.48 -4.61
N ALA A 32 11.96 -7.91 -3.52
CA ALA A 32 10.86 -8.85 -3.62
C ALA A 32 9.63 -8.07 -4.09
N PHE A 33 9.60 -7.68 -5.37
CA PHE A 33 8.42 -7.12 -6.00
C PHE A 33 7.39 -8.25 -6.10
N SER A 34 6.59 -8.38 -5.04
CA SER A 34 5.54 -9.38 -4.94
C SER A 34 4.59 -9.23 -6.12
N LYS A 35 4.46 -10.29 -6.91
CA LYS A 35 3.52 -10.39 -8.04
C LYS A 35 2.12 -9.93 -7.61
N MET A 36 1.70 -8.76 -8.06
CA MET A 36 0.39 -8.19 -7.75
C MET A 36 -0.70 -9.13 -8.26
N ARG A 37 -1.60 -9.57 -7.37
CA ARG A 37 -2.70 -10.47 -7.74
C ARG A 37 -3.71 -9.69 -8.58
N LYS A 38 -3.91 -10.11 -9.83
CA LYS A 38 -4.95 -9.58 -10.70
C LYS A 38 -6.31 -10.12 -10.24
N LEU A 39 -7.21 -9.22 -9.88
CA LEU A 39 -8.56 -9.56 -9.48
C LEU A 39 -9.44 -9.59 -10.74
N ASP A 40 -10.12 -10.70 -11.02
CA ASP A 40 -11.07 -10.79 -12.14
C ASP A 40 -12.40 -10.12 -11.74
N SER A 41 -12.64 -8.94 -12.30
CA SER A 41 -13.82 -8.11 -12.02
C SER A 41 -14.72 -7.87 -13.23
N SER A 42 -14.38 -8.44 -14.39
CA SER A 42 -15.09 -8.21 -15.65
C SER A 42 -16.57 -8.57 -15.55
N SER A 43 -16.92 -9.68 -14.89
CA SER A 43 -18.31 -10.10 -14.70
C SER A 43 -19.13 -9.14 -13.82
N ARG A 44 -18.51 -8.55 -12.80
CA ARG A 44 -19.16 -7.58 -11.90
C ARG A 44 -19.38 -6.25 -12.60
N LEU A 45 -18.38 -5.78 -13.36
CA LEU A 45 -18.48 -4.57 -14.17
C LEU A 45 -19.54 -4.71 -15.27
N ALA A 46 -19.62 -5.86 -15.93
CA ALA A 46 -20.66 -6.12 -16.94
C ALA A 46 -22.08 -6.00 -16.34
N ARG A 47 -22.30 -6.65 -15.19
CA ARG A 47 -23.59 -6.57 -14.47
C ARG A 47 -23.91 -5.14 -14.04
N LEU A 48 -22.92 -4.39 -13.54
CA LEU A 48 -23.12 -2.99 -13.17
C LEU A 48 -23.52 -2.15 -14.40
N ARG A 49 -22.85 -2.33 -15.54
CA ARG A 49 -23.17 -1.61 -16.79
C ARG A 49 -24.55 -1.98 -17.33
N ASP A 50 -24.98 -3.24 -17.21
CA ASP A 50 -26.36 -3.64 -17.54
C ASP A 50 -27.37 -2.90 -16.68
N GLU A 51 -27.09 -2.78 -15.38
CA GLU A 51 -27.92 -2.06 -14.43
C GLU A 51 -27.98 -0.54 -14.69
N LEU A 52 -26.89 0.05 -15.21
CA LEU A 52 -26.89 1.45 -15.66
C LEU A 52 -27.76 1.62 -16.91
N ARG A 53 -27.63 0.74 -17.90
CA ARG A 53 -28.45 0.74 -19.12
C ARG A 53 -29.94 0.61 -18.81
N LYS A 54 -30.33 -0.32 -17.92
CA LYS A 54 -31.74 -0.49 -17.51
C LYS A 54 -32.35 0.76 -16.87
N ARG A 55 -31.53 1.60 -16.23
CA ARG A 55 -31.96 2.83 -15.56
C ARG A 55 -31.77 4.09 -16.42
N ASN A 56 -31.31 3.95 -17.67
CA ASN A 56 -30.96 5.06 -18.56
C ASN A 56 -29.95 6.03 -17.92
N LEU A 57 -28.91 5.51 -17.27
CA LEU A 57 -27.83 6.29 -16.66
C LEU A 57 -26.57 6.20 -17.51
N ASP A 58 -25.95 7.35 -17.82
CA ASP A 58 -24.71 7.40 -18.60
C ASP A 58 -23.46 7.04 -17.77
N ALA A 59 -23.48 7.42 -16.49
CA ALA A 59 -22.36 7.20 -15.59
C ALA A 59 -22.82 6.98 -14.14
N TYR A 60 -21.98 6.29 -13.39
CA TYR A 60 -22.10 6.10 -11.95
C TYR A 60 -20.85 6.63 -11.24
N PHE A 61 -21.07 7.59 -10.34
CA PHE A 61 -20.04 8.18 -9.50
C PHE A 61 -19.99 7.45 -8.16
N LEU A 62 -18.82 6.91 -7.81
CA LEU A 62 -18.60 6.12 -6.61
C LEU A 62 -17.42 6.69 -5.81
N PRO A 63 -17.66 7.50 -4.77
CA PRO A 63 -16.63 7.93 -3.84
C PRO A 63 -16.24 6.81 -2.87
N MET A 64 -15.05 6.90 -2.28
CA MET A 64 -14.64 5.97 -1.23
C MET A 64 -15.07 6.47 0.16
N GLU A 65 -16.37 6.43 0.41
CA GLU A 65 -16.99 6.90 1.64
C GLU A 65 -18.16 5.98 2.03
N ASP A 66 -18.46 5.91 3.33
CA ASP A 66 -19.69 5.32 3.86
C ASP A 66 -20.74 6.42 4.14
N SER A 67 -21.90 6.04 4.67
CA SER A 67 -22.98 6.98 5.02
C SER A 67 -22.64 7.96 6.13
N HIS A 68 -21.50 7.77 6.82
CA HIS A 68 -21.11 8.55 7.99
C HIS A 68 -19.79 9.30 7.79
N CYS A 69 -19.23 9.29 6.58
CA CYS A 69 -17.92 9.87 6.28
C CYS A 69 -16.84 9.36 7.26
N SER A 70 -16.86 8.06 7.57
CA SER A 70 -15.91 7.46 8.51
C SER A 70 -14.47 7.61 8.03
N GLU A 71 -13.55 7.82 8.96
CA GLU A 71 -12.10 7.89 8.67
C GLU A 71 -11.58 6.58 8.04
N TYR A 72 -12.11 5.44 8.50
CA TYR A 72 -11.77 4.12 7.98
C TYR A 72 -13.02 3.34 7.58
N LEU A 73 -13.03 2.85 6.35
CA LEU A 73 -14.14 2.06 5.84
C LEU A 73 -14.10 0.61 6.33
N THR A 74 -15.29 0.09 6.62
CA THR A 74 -15.52 -1.34 6.83
C THR A 74 -15.33 -2.13 5.53
N ALA A 75 -15.14 -3.44 5.62
CA ALA A 75 -14.99 -4.28 4.42
C ALA A 75 -16.21 -4.21 3.49
N THR A 76 -17.40 -4.04 4.06
CA THR A 76 -18.67 -3.95 3.32
C THR A 76 -18.76 -2.68 2.48
N ASP A 77 -18.20 -1.58 2.97
CA ASP A 77 -18.25 -0.27 2.28
C ASP A 77 -17.11 -0.06 1.28
N LYS A 78 -16.15 -0.99 1.18
CA LYS A 78 -15.05 -0.95 0.19
C LYS A 78 -15.51 -1.35 -1.22
N ARG A 79 -16.51 -0.62 -1.74
CA ARG A 79 -17.17 -0.88 -3.04
C ARG A 79 -16.20 -0.72 -4.22
N ILE A 80 -15.28 0.25 -4.16
CA ILE A 80 -14.24 0.41 -5.19
C ILE A 80 -13.33 -0.81 -5.22
N ALA A 81 -12.87 -1.30 -4.06
CA ALA A 81 -12.06 -2.51 -4.00
C ALA A 81 -12.80 -3.74 -4.53
N PHE A 82 -14.11 -3.83 -4.27
CA PHE A 82 -14.95 -4.89 -4.83
C PHE A 82 -15.03 -4.86 -6.36
N ILE A 83 -15.10 -3.66 -6.96
CA ILE A 83 -15.25 -3.49 -8.42
C ILE A 83 -13.90 -3.53 -9.14
N SER A 84 -12.86 -2.86 -8.64
CA SER A 84 -11.58 -2.69 -9.35
C SER A 84 -10.42 -3.48 -8.75
N GLY A 85 -10.55 -3.97 -7.51
CA GLY A 85 -9.43 -4.52 -6.75
C GLY A 85 -8.47 -3.46 -6.19
N PHE A 86 -8.75 -2.17 -6.38
CA PHE A 86 -7.97 -1.09 -5.79
C PHE A 86 -8.20 -1.01 -4.28
N THR A 87 -7.13 -1.17 -3.49
CA THR A 87 -7.19 -1.18 -2.01
C THR A 87 -6.50 0.04 -1.37
N GLY A 88 -6.21 1.08 -2.14
CA GLY A 88 -5.62 2.32 -1.61
C GLY A 88 -6.60 3.09 -0.73
N SER A 89 -6.07 3.97 0.12
CA SER A 89 -6.83 4.75 1.12
C SER A 89 -7.48 6.02 0.58
N ALA A 90 -7.22 6.43 -0.65
CA ALA A 90 -7.90 7.54 -1.32
C ALA A 90 -8.23 7.14 -2.77
N SER A 91 -9.52 7.08 -3.10
CA SER A 91 -9.97 6.80 -4.47
C SER A 91 -11.38 7.30 -4.74
N THR A 92 -11.65 7.54 -6.01
CA THR A 92 -12.99 7.81 -6.54
C THR A 92 -13.10 7.08 -7.87
N ALA A 93 -14.17 6.33 -8.08
CA ALA A 93 -14.42 5.62 -9.32
C ALA A 93 -15.55 6.28 -10.10
N VAL A 94 -15.37 6.38 -11.42
CA VAL A 94 -16.41 6.76 -12.37
C VAL A 94 -16.60 5.58 -13.32
N ILE A 95 -17.82 5.05 -13.39
CA ILE A 95 -18.16 3.94 -14.28
C ILE A 95 -19.13 4.44 -15.34
N THR A 96 -18.69 4.39 -16.61
CA THR A 96 -19.51 4.69 -17.78
C THR A 96 -20.15 3.43 -18.37
N THR A 97 -21.13 3.63 -19.24
CA THR A 97 -21.83 2.55 -19.97
C THR A 97 -20.99 1.89 -21.06
N ASP A 98 -19.98 2.59 -21.59
CA ASP A 98 -18.93 2.11 -22.51
C ASP A 98 -17.80 1.39 -21.76
#